data_AF-A0A0D8LB97-F1
#
_entry.id   AF-A0A0D8LB97-F1
#
_cell.length_a   1.000
_cell.length_b   1.000
_cell.length_c   1.000
_cell.angle_alpha   90.00
_cell.angle_beta   90.00
_cell.angle_gamma   90.00
#
_symmetry.space_group_name_H-M   'P 1'
#
loop_
_entity.id
_entity.type
_entity.pdbx_description
1 polymer ?
#
loop_
_entity_poly.entity_id
_entity_poly.type
_entity_poly.pdbx_seq_one_letter_code
_entity_poly.pdbx_strand_id
1 'polypeptide(L)'
;MTWQDDVIHKINLDGAFVYIINDPDGLLYEPVIETSLQEKNAFIFDDNDPLALRLAYETWRSGENKISFLIRLTVEHDIFIPHDIQHESKTIDFHLSEFFQDIDSNVLRLIPPTLYQSVMDALKLFSPGS
;
A
#
# COMPACT_ATOMS: atom_id res chain seq x y z
N MET A 1 18.37 -1.52 -5.51
CA MET A 1 16.91 -1.70 -5.63
C MET A 1 16.50 -2.56 -4.48
N THR A 2 15.82 -1.96 -3.53
CA THR A 2 15.17 -2.70 -2.46
C THR A 2 13.71 -2.88 -2.83
N TRP A 3 13.06 -3.90 -2.27
CA TRP A 3 11.64 -4.17 -2.54
C TRP A 3 10.73 -2.98 -2.20
N GLN A 4 11.13 -2.08 -1.29
CA GLN A 4 10.41 -0.84 -1.03
C GLN A 4 10.37 0.08 -2.25
N ASP A 5 11.47 0.17 -3.03
CA ASP A 5 11.50 0.93 -4.28
C ASP A 5 10.48 0.37 -5.29
N ASP A 6 10.37 -0.95 -5.38
CA ASP A 6 9.43 -1.63 -6.28
C ASP A 6 7.98 -1.38 -5.86
N VAL A 7 7.69 -1.40 -4.55
CA VAL A 7 6.38 -1.03 -4.00
C VAL A 7 6.04 0.43 -4.34
N ILE A 8 6.97 1.36 -4.08
CA ILE A 8 6.77 2.79 -4.37
C ILE A 8 6.58 3.01 -5.88
N HIS A 9 7.30 2.28 -6.73
CA HIS A 9 7.16 2.36 -8.18
C HIS A 9 5.81 1.80 -8.65
N LYS A 10 5.32 0.72 -8.03
CA LYS A 10 3.98 0.17 -8.30
C LYS A 10 2.88 1.15 -7.92
N ILE A 11 3.07 1.90 -6.83
CA ILE A 11 2.22 3.04 -6.44
C ILE A 11 2.61 4.26 -7.28
N ASN A 12 2.37 4.16 -8.58
CA ASN A 12 2.63 5.27 -9.49
C ASN A 12 1.53 6.34 -9.39
N LEU A 13 1.76 7.34 -8.53
CA LEU A 13 0.86 8.47 -8.26
C LEU A 13 0.96 9.57 -9.34
N ASP A 14 0.91 9.20 -10.62
CA ASP A 14 1.09 10.11 -11.78
C ASP A 14 -0.10 11.07 -12.04
N GLY A 15 -0.95 11.33 -11.04
CA GLY A 15 -2.01 12.33 -11.12
C GLY A 15 -3.19 12.14 -10.17
N ALA A 16 -4.10 13.12 -10.23
CA ALA A 16 -5.30 13.27 -9.42
C ALA A 16 -6.38 12.20 -9.73
N PHE A 17 -6.34 11.08 -9.02
CA PHE A 17 -7.34 10.01 -9.07
C PHE A 17 -7.59 9.47 -7.64
N VAL A 18 -8.42 8.44 -7.55
CA VAL A 18 -8.60 7.63 -6.35
C VAL A 18 -7.89 6.29 -6.56
N TYR A 19 -7.19 5.80 -5.56
CA TYR A 19 -6.51 4.51 -5.57
C TYR A 19 -7.08 3.65 -4.45
N ILE A 20 -7.52 2.45 -4.78
CA ILE A 20 -7.89 1.42 -3.80
C ILE A 20 -6.70 0.48 -3.70
N ILE A 21 -6.12 0.37 -2.53
CA ILE A 21 -4.90 -0.38 -2.31
C ILE A 21 -5.22 -1.59 -1.47
N ASN A 22 -5.22 -2.77 -2.09
CA ASN A 22 -5.36 -4.03 -1.38
C ASN A 22 -3.99 -4.45 -0.86
N ASP A 23 -3.73 -4.12 0.39
CA ASP A 23 -2.50 -4.44 1.11
C ASP A 23 -2.83 -5.32 2.33
N PRO A 24 -3.16 -6.60 2.09
CA PRO A 24 -3.51 -7.51 3.18
C PRO A 24 -2.36 -7.71 4.18
N ASP A 25 -1.13 -7.48 3.75
CA ASP A 25 0.10 -7.75 4.48
C ASP A 25 0.70 -6.49 5.16
N GLY A 26 0.07 -5.31 4.96
CA GLY A 26 0.45 -4.07 5.61
C GLY A 26 1.81 -3.50 5.15
N LEU A 27 2.23 -3.79 3.91
CA LEU A 27 3.45 -3.26 3.31
C LEU A 27 3.52 -1.72 3.33
N LEU A 28 2.38 -1.04 3.16
CA LEU A 28 2.30 0.41 3.13
C LEU A 28 2.41 1.07 4.52
N TYR A 29 2.42 0.28 5.61
CA TYR A 29 2.70 0.76 6.96
C TYR A 29 4.19 0.76 7.28
N GLU A 30 5.03 0.30 6.35
CA GLU A 30 6.47 0.38 6.52
C GLU A 30 6.92 1.86 6.46
N PRO A 31 7.72 2.33 7.43
CA PRO A 31 8.05 3.75 7.56
C PRO A 31 8.68 4.39 6.32
N VAL A 32 9.49 3.66 5.54
CA VAL A 32 10.13 4.18 4.32
C VAL A 32 9.08 4.41 3.24
N ILE A 33 8.15 3.46 3.06
CA ILE A 33 7.05 3.57 2.10
C ILE A 33 6.10 4.70 2.53
N GLU A 34 5.71 4.75 3.80
CA GLU A 34 4.83 5.79 4.34
C GLU A 34 5.43 7.19 4.14
N THR A 35 6.72 7.35 4.45
CA THR A 35 7.44 8.62 4.24
C THR A 35 7.43 9.02 2.76
N SER A 36 7.67 8.08 1.85
CA SER A 36 7.66 8.37 0.40
C SER A 36 6.26 8.76 -0.11
N LEU A 37 5.19 8.16 0.43
CA LEU A 37 3.82 8.52 0.09
C LEU A 37 3.45 9.92 0.62
N GLN A 38 3.91 10.28 1.82
CA GLN A 38 3.75 11.62 2.37
C GLN A 38 4.51 12.68 1.54
N GLU A 39 5.73 12.38 1.08
CA GLU A 39 6.49 13.26 0.20
C GLU A 39 5.79 13.51 -1.16
N LYS A 40 5.03 12.53 -1.64
CA LYS A 40 4.19 12.65 -2.85
C LYS A 40 2.90 13.44 -2.62
N ASN A 41 2.72 14.03 -1.43
CA ASN A 41 1.56 14.83 -1.02
C ASN A 41 0.23 14.10 -1.19
N ALA A 42 0.22 12.80 -0.90
CA ALA A 42 -0.94 11.93 -1.08
C ALA A 42 -1.84 11.94 0.17
N PHE A 43 -3.17 11.92 -0.01
CA PHE A 43 -4.12 11.73 1.08
C PHE A 43 -4.32 10.25 1.31
N ILE A 44 -4.08 9.77 2.53
CA ILE A 44 -4.22 8.36 2.91
C ILE A 44 -5.42 8.22 3.83
N PHE A 45 -6.33 7.33 3.48
CA PHE A 45 -7.49 6.95 4.28
C PHE A 45 -7.29 5.53 4.83
N ASP A 46 -7.41 5.38 6.15
CA ASP A 46 -7.20 4.12 6.88
C ASP A 46 -8.28 3.79 7.91
N ASP A 47 -9.41 4.50 7.86
CA ASP A 47 -10.55 4.23 8.75
C ASP A 47 -11.39 3.06 8.21
N ASN A 48 -12.13 2.40 9.11
CA ASN A 48 -13.04 1.31 8.80
C ASN A 48 -14.49 1.76 8.61
N ASP A 49 -14.79 3.05 8.84
CA ASP A 49 -16.14 3.59 8.71
C ASP A 49 -16.47 4.02 7.26
N PRO A 50 -17.45 3.37 6.58
CA PRO A 50 -17.90 3.75 5.24
C PRO A 50 -18.42 5.19 5.15
N LEU A 51 -18.96 5.74 6.24
CA LEU A 51 -19.43 7.12 6.29
C LEU A 51 -18.24 8.09 6.33
N ALA A 52 -17.20 7.75 7.10
CA ALA A 52 -15.96 8.52 7.12
C ALA A 52 -15.29 8.51 5.75
N LEU A 53 -15.29 7.37 5.05
CA LEU A 53 -14.80 7.25 3.68
C LEU A 53 -15.56 8.19 2.74
N ARG A 54 -16.90 8.17 2.82
CA ARG A 54 -17.72 9.04 1.97
C ARG A 54 -17.44 10.51 2.24
N LEU A 55 -17.37 10.91 3.50
CA LEU A 55 -17.08 12.29 3.88
C LEU A 55 -15.70 12.73 3.40
N ALA A 56 -14.68 11.89 3.57
CA ALA A 56 -13.32 12.15 3.12
C ALA A 56 -13.24 12.31 1.60
N TYR A 57 -13.91 11.42 0.85
CA TYR A 57 -13.98 11.49 -0.62
C TYR A 57 -14.68 12.76 -1.10
N GLU A 58 -15.84 13.14 -0.53
CA GLU A 58 -16.54 14.38 -0.93
C GLU A 58 -15.72 15.63 -0.58
N THR A 59 -15.05 15.64 0.57
CA THR A 59 -14.16 16.73 0.97
C THR A 59 -12.99 16.87 -0.01
N TRP A 60 -12.34 15.75 -0.34
CA TRP A 60 -11.29 15.69 -1.36
C TRP A 60 -11.80 16.16 -2.73
N ARG A 61 -12.98 15.71 -3.14
CA ARG A 61 -13.60 16.06 -4.44
C ARG A 61 -13.92 17.55 -4.55
N SER A 62 -14.30 18.18 -3.44
CA SER A 62 -14.59 19.61 -3.34
C SER A 62 -13.34 20.50 -3.25
N GLY A 63 -12.17 19.90 -2.95
CA GLY A 63 -10.91 20.62 -2.82
C GLY A 63 -10.40 21.18 -4.15
N GLU A 64 -9.79 22.37 -4.11
CA GLU A 64 -9.20 23.02 -5.30
C GLU A 64 -7.95 22.30 -5.81
N ASN A 65 -7.23 21.59 -4.93
CA ASN A 65 -5.98 20.92 -5.24
C ASN A 65 -6.19 19.40 -5.17
N LYS A 66 -6.44 18.78 -6.31
CA LYS A 66 -6.68 17.34 -6.39
C LYS A 66 -5.36 16.58 -6.27
N ILE A 67 -5.02 16.22 -5.04
CA ILE A 67 -3.95 15.28 -4.72
C ILE A 67 -4.43 13.84 -4.90
N SER A 68 -3.53 12.87 -4.91
CA SER A 68 -3.91 11.45 -4.97
C SER A 68 -4.63 11.03 -3.68
N PHE A 69 -5.77 10.35 -3.81
CA PHE A 69 -6.53 9.82 -2.67
C PHE A 69 -6.35 8.30 -2.59
N LEU A 70 -5.75 7.80 -1.52
CA LEU A 70 -5.41 6.39 -1.34
C LEU A 70 -6.30 5.79 -0.24
N ILE A 71 -7.03 4.74 -0.57
CA ILE A 71 -7.83 3.94 0.37
C ILE A 71 -7.05 2.67 0.63
N ARG A 72 -6.56 2.48 1.86
CA ARG A 72 -5.84 1.25 2.24
C ARG A 72 -6.82 0.21 2.75
N LEU A 73 -6.80 -0.97 2.13
CA LEU A 73 -7.54 -2.14 2.55
C LEU A 73 -6.54 -3.16 3.08
N THR A 74 -6.72 -3.59 4.34
CA THR A 74 -5.90 -4.63 4.96
C THR A 74 -6.79 -5.78 5.41
N VAL A 75 -6.21 -6.91 5.85
CA VAL A 75 -7.01 -8.03 6.41
C VAL A 75 -7.82 -7.58 7.63
N GLU A 76 -7.31 -6.63 8.40
CA GLU A 76 -8.03 -6.07 9.57
C GLU A 76 -8.95 -4.90 9.21
N HIS A 77 -8.72 -4.28 8.05
CA HIS A 77 -9.42 -3.08 7.60
C HIS A 77 -10.08 -3.35 6.25
N ASP A 78 -11.20 -4.08 6.30
CA ASP A 78 -12.09 -4.31 5.16
C ASP A 78 -13.30 -3.38 5.28
N ILE A 79 -13.31 -2.31 4.49
CA ILE A 79 -14.34 -1.29 4.47
C ILE A 79 -15.18 -1.41 3.19
N PHE A 80 -16.49 -1.23 3.32
CA PHE A 80 -17.38 -1.18 2.17
C PHE A 80 -17.12 0.10 1.36
N ILE A 81 -16.57 -0.05 0.15
CA ILE A 81 -16.35 1.07 -0.77
C ILE A 81 -17.58 1.24 -1.68
N PRO A 82 -18.24 2.41 -1.67
CA PRO A 82 -19.34 2.71 -2.59
C PRO A 82 -18.97 2.51 -4.07
N HIS A 83 -19.91 1.99 -4.86
CA HIS A 83 -19.68 1.63 -6.27
C HIS A 83 -19.23 2.80 -7.15
N ASP A 84 -19.71 4.02 -6.88
CA ASP A 84 -19.28 5.22 -7.60
C ASP A 84 -17.80 5.54 -7.36
N ILE A 85 -17.34 5.42 -6.11
CA ILE A 85 -15.92 5.58 -5.75
C ILE A 85 -15.09 4.47 -6.41
N GLN A 86 -15.55 3.21 -6.36
CA GLN A 86 -14.87 2.09 -7.02
C GLN A 86 -14.69 2.34 -8.52
N HIS A 87 -15.73 2.82 -9.20
CA HIS A 87 -15.70 3.06 -10.64
C HIS A 87 -14.74 4.20 -11.05
N GLU A 88 -14.56 5.21 -10.20
CA GLU A 88 -13.61 6.31 -10.43
C GLU A 88 -12.19 5.98 -9.93
N SER A 89 -12.02 4.86 -9.23
CA SER A 89 -10.76 4.47 -8.63
C SER A 89 -9.95 3.49 -9.47
N LYS A 90 -8.64 3.45 -9.22
CA LYS A 90 -7.75 2.42 -9.70
C LYS A 90 -7.39 1.48 -8.56
N THR A 91 -7.70 0.20 -8.71
CA THR A 91 -7.28 -0.82 -7.75
C THR A 91 -5.81 -1.20 -7.98
N ILE A 92 -5.05 -1.28 -6.90
CA ILE A 92 -3.67 -1.79 -6.86
C ILE A 92 -3.63 -2.89 -5.82
N ASP A 93 -3.44 -4.12 -6.28
CA ASP A 93 -3.27 -5.27 -5.42
C ASP A 93 -1.81 -5.47 -5.06
N PHE A 94 -1.52 -5.67 -3.78
CA PHE A 94 -0.19 -6.06 -3.30
C PHE A 94 -0.22 -7.51 -2.85
N HIS A 95 0.70 -8.29 -3.39
CA HIS A 95 0.94 -9.65 -2.94
C HIS A 95 2.42 -9.82 -2.61
N LEU A 96 2.73 -10.34 -1.41
CA LEU A 96 4.10 -10.61 -0.99
C LEU A 96 4.90 -11.41 -2.02
N SER A 97 4.27 -12.37 -2.68
CA SER A 97 4.90 -13.21 -3.71
C SER A 97 5.43 -12.42 -4.93
N GLU A 98 4.93 -11.21 -5.18
CA GLU A 98 5.45 -10.36 -6.26
C GLU A 98 6.81 -9.77 -5.93
N PHE A 99 7.09 -9.51 -4.65
CA PHE A 99 8.31 -8.86 -4.17
C PHE A 99 9.30 -9.87 -3.57
N PHE A 100 8.78 -10.97 -3.03
CA PHE A 100 9.54 -11.99 -2.32
C PHE A 100 9.29 -13.35 -2.99
N GLN A 101 10.11 -13.68 -3.98
CA GLN A 101 10.03 -14.97 -4.70
C GLN A 101 10.73 -16.12 -3.97
N ASP A 102 11.73 -15.80 -3.14
CA ASP A 102 12.59 -16.78 -2.47
C ASP A 102 12.06 -17.23 -1.10
N ILE A 103 10.94 -16.65 -0.63
CA ILE A 103 10.38 -16.89 0.70
C ILE A 103 8.89 -17.15 0.56
N ASP A 104 8.40 -18.18 1.27
CA ASP A 104 6.97 -18.45 1.36
C ASP A 104 6.24 -17.25 2.00
N SER A 105 5.23 -16.72 1.31
CA SER A 105 4.45 -15.57 1.76
C SER A 105 3.73 -15.82 3.09
N ASN A 106 3.42 -17.08 3.43
CA ASN A 106 2.83 -17.43 4.72
C ASN A 106 3.84 -17.24 5.87
N VAL A 107 5.13 -17.43 5.61
CA VAL A 107 6.18 -17.20 6.62
C VAL A 107 6.40 -15.70 6.81
N LEU A 108 6.40 -14.93 5.73
CA LEU A 108 6.49 -13.47 5.77
C LEU A 108 5.31 -12.83 6.51
N ARG A 109 4.11 -13.40 6.40
CA ARG A 109 2.93 -12.96 7.17
C ARG A 109 3.08 -13.09 8.68
N LEU A 110 3.98 -13.95 9.15
CA LEU A 110 4.21 -14.16 10.59
C LEU A 110 5.20 -13.15 11.18
N ILE A 111 5.83 -12.32 10.36
CA ILE A 111 6.82 -11.34 10.80
C ILE A 111 6.40 -9.92 10.38
N PRO A 112 6.71 -8.90 11.19
CA PRO A 112 6.44 -7.51 10.83
C PRO A 112 7.13 -7.11 9.51
N PRO A 113 6.47 -6.32 8.64
CA PRO A 113 7.04 -5.84 7.37
C PRO A 113 8.39 -5.12 7.53
N THR A 114 8.61 -4.44 8.66
CA THR A 114 9.87 -3.76 8.99
C THR A 114 11.08 -4.70 9.05
N LEU A 115 10.87 -6.00 9.27
CA LEU A 115 11.93 -7.01 9.32
C LEU A 115 12.19 -7.69 7.97
N TYR A 116 11.37 -7.44 6.95
CA TYR A 116 11.49 -8.13 5.65
C TYR A 116 12.84 -7.89 4.98
N GLN A 117 13.36 -6.66 5.04
CA GLN A 117 14.69 -6.35 4.50
C GLN A 117 15.78 -7.13 5.24
N SER A 118 15.71 -7.20 6.57
CA SER A 118 16.68 -7.96 7.37
C SER A 118 16.67 -9.45 7.06
N VAL A 119 15.50 -10.03 6.83
CA VAL A 119 15.37 -11.44 6.42
C VAL A 119 15.97 -11.66 5.04
N MET A 120 15.73 -10.76 4.08
CA MET A 120 16.33 -10.85 2.75
C MET A 120 17.85 -10.69 2.78
N ASP A 121 18.37 -9.77 3.58
CA ASP A 121 19.81 -9.58 3.72
C ASP A 121 20.47 -10.80 4.38
N ALA A 122 19.81 -11.38 5.40
CA ALA A 122 20.26 -12.62 6.02
C ALA A 122 20.26 -13.81 5.05
N LEU A 123 19.24 -13.94 4.19
CA LEU A 123 19.19 -14.98 3.16
C LEU A 123 20.28 -14.81 2.09
N LYS A 124 20.57 -13.59 1.67
CA LYS A 124 21.71 -13.31 0.76
C LYS A 124 23.05 -13.70 1.39
N LEU A 125 23.20 -13.54 2.70
CA LEU A 125 24.38 -13.96 3.44
C LEU A 125 24.44 -15.50 3.65
N PHE A 126 23.29 -16.15 3.81
CA PHE A 126 23.17 -17.60 4.03
C PHE A 126 23.11 -18.45 2.75
N SER A 127 22.97 -17.83 1.58
CA SER A 127 23.09 -18.47 0.28
C SER A 127 24.45 -18.17 -0.39
N PRO A 128 25.60 -18.64 0.16
CA PRO A 128 26.87 -18.54 -0.55
C PRO A 128 26.90 -19.66 -1.60
N GLY A 129 26.44 -19.37 -2.81
CA GLY A 129 26.61 -20.26 -3.96
C GLY A 129 25.42 -20.29 -4.91
N SER A 130 25.47 -19.42 -5.92
CA SER A 130 24.96 -19.71 -7.25
C SER A 130 26.10 -19.49 -8.24
#